data_AF-A0A0C2C2N7-F1
#
_entry.id   AF-A0A0C2C2N7-F1
#
_cell.length_a   1.000
_cell.length_b   1.000
_cell.length_c   1.000
_cell.angle_alpha   90.00
_cell.angle_beta   90.00
_cell.angle_gamma   90.00
#
_symmetry.space_group_name_H-M   'P 1'
#
loop_
_entity.id
_entity.type
_entity.pdbx_description
1 polymer ?
#
loop_
_entity_poly.entity_id
_entity_poly.type
_entity_poly.pdbx_seq_one_letter_code
_entity_poly.pdbx_strand_id
1 'polypeptide(L)'
;MELPTTEIRARSGFLWIRFHSDDLLEYKGFYATYDMVRSTDRKVNQHDCQIQFRHALDGFIETSTLVTGLPMNFTGPLDCIWLLEVPREYNIVLYINEFSLYAPNQCGHNFFEVFSGTTSDQPLRR
;
A
#
# COMPACT_ATOMS: atom_id res chain seq x y z
N MET A 1 -4.76 15.70 21.65
CA MET A 1 -4.73 15.24 20.24
C MET A 1 -5.52 16.25 19.45
N GLU A 2 -4.85 17.07 18.65
CA GLU A 2 -5.51 18.09 17.83
C GLU A 2 -5.93 17.47 16.50
N LEU A 3 -7.17 17.75 16.07
CA LEU A 3 -7.64 17.34 14.76
C LEU A 3 -6.91 18.15 13.68
N PRO A 4 -6.58 17.54 12.54
CA PRO A 4 -5.96 18.26 11.44
C PRO A 4 -6.85 19.44 11.01
N THR A 5 -6.27 20.63 10.91
CA THR A 5 -6.96 21.87 10.52
C THR A 5 -7.05 22.05 9.01
N THR A 6 -6.48 21.12 8.23
CA THR A 6 -6.43 21.14 6.76
C THR A 6 -6.96 19.83 6.19
N GLU A 7 -7.48 19.88 4.96
CA GLU A 7 -7.92 18.70 4.20
C GLU A 7 -6.77 17.67 4.10
N ILE A 8 -7.05 16.42 4.46
CA ILE A 8 -6.17 15.29 4.17
C ILE A 8 -6.61 14.69 2.84
N ARG A 9 -5.76 14.78 1.82
CA ARG A 9 -6.03 14.26 0.48
C ARG A 9 -5.07 13.11 0.14
N ALA A 10 -5.63 11.96 -0.20
CA ALA A 10 -4.87 10.85 -0.75
C ALA A 10 -4.33 11.20 -2.15
N ARG A 11 -3.09 10.77 -2.45
CA ARG A 11 -2.52 10.89 -3.81
C ARG A 11 -3.02 9.78 -4.73
N SER A 12 -3.44 8.64 -4.17
CA SER A 12 -4.02 7.50 -4.88
C SER A 12 -5.52 7.37 -4.59
N GLY A 13 -6.18 6.38 -5.21
CA GLY A 13 -7.58 6.03 -4.91
C GLY A 13 -7.78 5.36 -3.55
N PHE A 14 -6.75 5.26 -2.72
CA PHE A 14 -6.76 4.49 -1.49
C PHE A 14 -6.30 5.34 -0.30
N LEU A 15 -6.98 5.16 0.84
CA LEU A 15 -6.60 5.75 2.11
C LEU A 15 -6.87 4.71 3.20
N TRP A 16 -5.88 4.47 4.05
CA TRP A 16 -5.98 3.53 5.17
C TRP A 16 -6.14 4.31 6.47
N ILE A 17 -7.16 3.96 7.25
CA ILE A 17 -7.40 4.56 8.58
C ILE A 17 -7.23 3.46 9.62
N ARG A 18 -6.35 3.69 10.61
CA ARG A 18 -6.24 2.85 11.80
C ARG A 18 -6.59 3.67 13.03
N PHE A 19 -7.49 3.13 13.84
CA PHE A 19 -7.75 3.59 15.19
C PHE A 19 -7.38 2.47 16.18
N HIS A 20 -6.68 2.82 17.24
CA HIS A 20 -6.31 1.91 18.32
C HIS A 20 -6.53 2.61 19.66
N SER A 21 -7.23 1.95 20.57
CA SER A 21 -7.47 2.39 21.95
C SER A 21 -7.05 1.28 22.91
N ASP A 22 -6.58 1.66 24.10
CA ASP A 22 -6.26 0.74 25.19
C ASP A 22 -7.43 0.62 26.19
N ASP A 23 -7.28 -0.26 27.18
CA ASP A 23 -8.31 -0.55 28.19
C ASP A 23 -8.40 0.50 29.31
N LEU A 24 -7.55 1.53 29.27
CA LEU A 24 -7.44 2.54 30.35
C LEU A 24 -8.10 3.87 29.98
N LEU A 25 -8.41 4.08 28.69
CA LEU A 25 -8.98 5.33 28.18
C LEU A 25 -10.13 5.08 27.20
N GLU A 26 -11.36 5.00 27.72
CA GLU A 26 -12.61 5.04 26.96
C GLU A 26 -12.89 6.45 26.41
N TYR A 27 -12.17 6.85 25.36
CA TYR A 27 -12.48 8.08 24.65
C TYR A 27 -13.77 7.95 23.83
N LYS A 28 -14.41 9.08 23.53
CA LYS A 28 -15.65 9.18 22.74
C LYS A 28 -15.55 8.67 21.28
N GLY A 29 -14.41 8.11 20.89
CA GLY A 29 -14.12 7.69 19.52
C GLY A 29 -13.80 8.86 18.58
N PHE A 30 -13.92 8.62 17.28
CA PHE A 30 -13.78 9.64 16.25
C PHE A 30 -14.94 9.56 15.25
N TYR A 31 -15.26 10.69 14.64
CA TYR A 31 -16.18 10.78 13.51
C TYR A 31 -15.43 11.43 12.35
N ALA A 32 -15.52 10.84 11.16
CA ALA A 32 -14.89 11.36 9.96
C ALA A 32 -15.87 11.24 8.78
N THR A 33 -15.83 12.23 7.90
CA THR A 33 -16.51 12.21 6.59
C THR A 33 -15.47 12.18 5.49
N TYR A 34 -15.81 11.56 4.36
CA TYR A 34 -14.95 11.53 3.18
C TYR A 34 -15.79 11.84 1.92
N ASP A 35 -15.16 12.47 0.94
CA ASP A 35 -15.75 12.78 -0.36
C ASP A 35 -14.90 12.18 -1.48
N MET A 36 -15.58 11.60 -2.49
CA MET A 36 -14.90 11.13 -3.70
C MET A 36 -14.69 12.29 -4.67
N VAL A 37 -13.52 12.92 -4.57
CA VAL A 37 -13.14 14.08 -5.40
C VAL A 37 -12.37 13.64 -6.64
N ARG A 38 -12.62 14.29 -7.79
CA ARG A 38 -11.79 14.05 -8.99
C ARG A 38 -10.36 14.48 -8.72
N SER A 39 -9.41 13.64 -9.14
CA SER A 39 -7.99 14.00 -9.08
C SER A 39 -7.71 15.24 -9.94
N THR A 40 -7.02 16.22 -9.37
CA THR A 40 -6.49 17.40 -10.07
C THR A 40 -5.12 17.13 -10.70
N ASP A 41 -4.44 16.06 -10.28
CA ASP A 41 -3.18 15.62 -10.86
C ASP A 41 -3.45 14.87 -12.16
N ARG A 42 -3.09 15.49 -13.29
CA ARG A 42 -3.18 14.87 -14.64
C ARG A 42 -2.22 13.69 -14.85
N LYS A 43 -1.32 13.42 -13.89
CA LYS A 43 -0.34 12.34 -13.90
C LYS A 43 -0.62 11.26 -12.85
N VAL A 44 -1.84 11.16 -12.31
CA VAL A 44 -2.12 10.08 -11.35
C VAL A 44 -2.12 8.76 -12.09
N ASN A 45 -1.32 7.84 -11.58
CA ASN A 45 -1.23 6.44 -11.96
C ASN A 45 -2.64 5.86 -12.08
N GLN A 46 -3.15 5.85 -13.30
CA GLN A 46 -4.48 5.37 -13.66
C GLN A 46 -4.51 3.83 -13.72
N HIS A 47 -3.71 3.19 -12.89
CA HIS A 47 -3.53 1.76 -12.89
C HIS A 47 -3.70 1.28 -11.47
N ASP A 48 -4.89 0.75 -11.20
CA ASP A 48 -5.18 -0.04 -10.01
C ASP A 48 -4.32 -1.30 -10.05
N CYS A 49 -3.04 -1.21 -9.69
CA CYS A 49 -2.16 -2.38 -9.55
C CYS A 49 -2.23 -2.95 -8.13
N GLN A 50 -3.46 -3.10 -7.63
CA GLN A 50 -3.72 -3.85 -6.41
C GLN A 50 -3.91 -5.31 -6.77
N ILE A 51 -2.97 -6.15 -6.35
CA ILE A 51 -2.98 -7.59 -6.62
C ILE A 51 -3.21 -8.31 -5.31
N GLN A 52 -4.15 -9.26 -5.31
CA GLN A 52 -4.50 -10.03 -4.12
C GLN A 52 -4.33 -11.52 -4.40
N PHE A 53 -3.51 -12.18 -3.59
CA PHE A 53 -3.37 -13.62 -3.57
C PHE A 53 -4.04 -14.13 -2.29
N ARG A 54 -5.31 -14.53 -2.40
CA ARG A 54 -6.09 -15.04 -1.27
C ARG A 54 -6.12 -16.56 -1.27
N HIS A 55 -5.79 -17.16 -0.13
CA HIS A 55 -5.77 -18.60 0.12
C HIS A 55 -4.83 -19.38 -0.82
N ALA A 56 -3.89 -18.70 -1.48
CA ALA A 56 -2.83 -19.35 -2.24
C ALA A 56 -1.82 -19.96 -1.26
N LEU A 57 -1.37 -21.20 -1.54
CA LEU A 57 -0.36 -21.87 -0.71
C LEU A 57 1.07 -21.54 -1.16
N ASP A 58 1.23 -21.08 -2.39
CA ASP A 58 2.48 -20.63 -3.00
C ASP A 58 2.21 -19.62 -4.13
N GLY A 59 3.27 -19.00 -4.64
CA GLY A 59 3.19 -18.04 -5.73
C GLY A 59 4.48 -17.25 -5.91
N PHE A 60 4.52 -16.44 -6.97
CA PHE A 60 5.64 -15.56 -7.30
C PHE A 60 5.12 -14.14 -7.56
N ILE A 61 5.88 -13.14 -7.10
CA ILE A 61 5.63 -11.73 -7.38
C ILE A 61 6.70 -11.25 -8.34
N GLU A 62 6.30 -10.83 -9.54
CA GLU A 62 7.21 -10.26 -10.53
C GLU A 62 6.68 -8.93 -11.04
N THR A 63 7.57 -7.95 -11.20
CA THR A 63 7.24 -6.65 -11.81
C THR A 63 6.70 -6.80 -13.23
N SER A 64 7.14 -7.82 -13.98
CA SER A 64 6.66 -8.15 -15.33
C SER A 64 5.12 -8.32 -15.38
N THR A 65 4.53 -8.89 -14.32
CA THR A 65 3.07 -9.09 -14.19
C THR A 65 2.30 -7.78 -14.04
N LEU A 66 2.97 -6.71 -13.60
CA LEU A 66 2.39 -5.36 -13.61
C LEU A 66 2.36 -4.77 -15.02
N VAL A 67 3.42 -5.03 -15.80
CA VAL A 67 3.63 -4.42 -17.13
C VAL A 67 2.62 -4.92 -18.16
N THR A 68 2.09 -6.15 -18.03
CA THR A 68 1.05 -6.67 -18.94
C THR A 68 -0.27 -5.88 -18.88
N GLY A 69 -0.53 -5.18 -17.77
CA GLY A 69 -1.69 -4.29 -17.61
C GLY A 69 -1.41 -2.82 -17.91
N LEU A 70 -0.14 -2.45 -18.16
CA LEU A 70 0.27 -1.08 -18.43
C LEU A 70 0.34 -0.81 -19.94
N PRO A 71 0.07 0.43 -20.40
CA PRO A 71 0.35 0.84 -21.76
C PRO A 71 1.83 0.61 -22.09
N MET A 72 2.14 0.17 -23.31
CA MET A 72 3.51 -0.13 -23.77
C MET A 72 4.55 1.00 -23.54
N ASN A 73 4.10 2.23 -23.30
CA ASN A 73 4.95 3.41 -23.08
C ASN A 73 4.72 4.09 -21.71
N PHE A 74 4.29 3.35 -20.69
CA PHE A 74 4.12 3.91 -19.35
C PHE A 74 5.48 4.34 -18.77
N THR A 75 5.59 5.62 -18.41
CA THR A 75 6.81 6.24 -17.85
C THR A 75 6.54 6.97 -16.53
N GLY A 76 5.38 6.70 -15.92
CA GLY A 76 5.00 7.27 -14.63
C GLY A 76 5.59 6.51 -13.44
N PRO A 77 5.48 7.06 -12.22
CA PRO A 77 5.76 6.31 -11.01
C PRO A 77 4.81 5.10 -10.91
N LEU A 78 5.21 4.01 -10.24
CA LEU A 78 4.31 2.91 -9.91
C LEU A 78 4.11 2.87 -8.40
N ASP A 79 2.87 2.75 -7.97
CA ASP A 79 2.48 2.58 -6.57
C ASP A 79 1.53 1.38 -6.50
N CYS A 80 2.13 0.19 -6.34
CA CYS A 80 1.44 -1.09 -6.40
C CYS A 80 1.43 -1.77 -5.05
N ILE A 81 0.31 -2.41 -4.74
CA ILE A 81 0.10 -3.09 -3.46
C ILE A 81 -0.22 -4.55 -3.73
N TRP A 82 0.58 -5.43 -3.13
CA TRP A 82 0.30 -6.87 -3.11
C TRP A 82 -0.21 -7.26 -1.73
N LEU A 83 -1.41 -7.82 -1.68
CA LEU A 83 -1.95 -8.45 -0.48
C LEU A 83 -1.79 -9.96 -0.59
N LEU A 84 -0.97 -10.53 0.29
CA LEU A 84 -0.79 -11.97 0.44
C LEU A 84 -1.60 -12.45 1.65
N GLU A 85 -2.54 -13.35 1.45
CA GLU A 85 -3.37 -13.93 2.50
C GLU A 85 -3.38 -15.45 2.39
N VAL A 86 -2.97 -16.13 3.46
CA VAL A 86 -2.97 -17.60 3.57
C VAL A 86 -4.04 -18.07 4.57
N PRO A 87 -4.49 -19.34 4.51
CA PRO A 87 -5.42 -19.88 5.52
C PRO A 87 -4.83 -19.80 6.94
N ARG A 88 -5.69 -19.84 7.98
CA ARG A 88 -5.32 -19.56 9.38
C ARG A 88 -4.21 -20.47 9.94
N GLU A 89 -4.04 -21.64 9.35
CA GLU A 89 -3.06 -22.65 9.77
C GLU A 89 -1.67 -22.46 9.14
N TYR A 90 -1.50 -21.44 8.29
CA TYR A 90 -0.28 -21.19 7.52
C TYR A 90 0.31 -19.82 7.83
N ASN A 91 1.62 -19.69 7.61
CA ASN A 91 2.35 -18.42 7.69
C ASN A 91 3.03 -18.14 6.34
N ILE A 92 3.22 -16.86 6.03
CA ILE A 92 3.90 -16.43 4.80
C ILE A 92 5.39 -16.26 5.10
N VAL A 93 6.24 -16.90 4.30
CA VAL A 93 7.67 -16.63 4.25
C VAL A 93 7.99 -16.05 2.87
N LEU A 94 8.44 -14.80 2.84
CA LEU A 94 8.76 -14.09 1.60
C LEU A 94 10.28 -14.11 1.36
N TYR A 95 10.69 -14.61 0.20
CA TYR A 95 12.07 -14.53 -0.27
C TYR A 95 12.19 -13.47 -1.36
N ILE A 96 13.07 -12.50 -1.16
CA ILE A 96 13.38 -11.47 -2.16
C ILE A 96 14.68 -11.91 -2.85
N ASN A 97 14.54 -12.52 -4.02
CA ASN A 97 15.69 -13.06 -4.75
C ASN A 97 16.48 -11.96 -5.46
N GLU A 98 15.77 -11.00 -6.06
CA GLU A 98 16.36 -9.89 -6.82
C GLU A 98 15.55 -8.61 -6.56
N PHE A 99 16.25 -7.50 -6.33
CA PHE A 99 15.65 -6.18 -6.24
C PHE A 99 16.62 -5.14 -6.78
N SER A 100 16.17 -4.36 -7.77
CA SER A 100 16.94 -3.25 -8.32
C SER A 100 16.00 -2.10 -8.69
N LEU A 101 16.47 -0.87 -8.49
CA LEU A 101 15.78 0.34 -8.88
C LEU A 101 16.62 1.06 -9.94
N TYR A 102 15.96 1.63 -10.95
CA TYR A 102 16.63 2.39 -12.01
C TYR A 102 17.42 3.58 -11.46
N ALA A 103 16.88 4.25 -10.44
CA ALA A 103 17.55 5.33 -9.71
C ALA A 103 17.41 5.10 -8.18
N PRO A 104 18.39 4.46 -7.53
CA PRO A 104 18.31 4.07 -6.12
C PRO A 104 18.44 5.25 -5.12
N ASN A 105 18.71 6.47 -5.59
CA ASN A 105 19.29 7.54 -4.76
C ASN A 105 18.31 8.47 -4.05
N GLN A 106 17.06 8.06 -3.85
CA GLN A 106 16.16 8.78 -2.96
C GLN A 106 15.34 7.77 -2.16
N CYS A 107 15.88 7.33 -1.02
CA CYS A 107 15.26 6.35 -0.11
C CYS A 107 13.86 6.74 0.40
N GLY A 108 13.42 7.99 0.16
CA GLY A 108 12.07 8.46 0.46
C GLY A 108 11.10 8.45 -0.73
N HIS A 109 11.57 8.17 -1.94
CA HIS A 109 10.77 8.28 -3.17
C HIS A 109 10.59 6.95 -3.91
N ASN A 110 11.59 6.06 -3.88
CA ASN A 110 11.51 4.72 -4.48
C ASN A 110 11.88 3.68 -3.42
N PHE A 111 10.96 2.81 -3.04
CA PHE A 111 11.16 1.81 -1.99
C PHE A 111 10.38 0.53 -2.26
N PHE A 112 10.79 -0.55 -1.58
CA PHE A 112 10.03 -1.79 -1.46
C PHE A 112 9.85 -2.08 0.02
N GLU A 113 8.62 -1.95 0.50
CA GLU A 113 8.29 -2.12 1.91
C GLU A 113 7.44 -3.36 2.13
N VAL A 114 7.80 -4.15 3.15
CA VAL A 114 7.07 -5.36 3.53
C VAL A 114 6.45 -5.15 4.89
N PHE A 115 5.14 -5.31 4.99
CA PHE A 115 4.39 -5.22 6.24
C PHE A 115 3.92 -6.61 6.65
N SER A 116 4.10 -7.00 7.91
CA SER A 116 3.43 -8.18 8.48
C SER A 116 2.11 -7.73 9.05
N GLY A 117 1.00 -8.40 8.71
CA GLY A 117 -0.30 -8.05 9.29
C GLY A 117 -0.99 -6.90 8.58
N THR A 118 -1.51 -5.93 9.34
CA THR A 118 -2.30 -4.82 8.79
C THR A 118 -1.45 -3.56 8.63
N THR A 119 -1.99 -2.49 8.05
CA THR A 119 -1.32 -1.16 7.94
C THR A 119 -0.93 -0.52 9.29
N SER A 120 -1.24 -1.23 10.37
CA SER A 120 -0.81 -1.04 11.75
C SER A 120 0.68 -1.21 12.01
N ASP A 121 1.31 -2.14 11.32
CA ASP A 121 2.55 -2.71 11.81
C ASP A 121 3.73 -1.96 11.19
N GLN A 122 4.82 -1.76 11.95
CA GLN A 122 6.04 -1.20 11.36
C GLN A 122 6.50 -2.10 10.21
N PRO A 123 7.01 -1.54 9.10
CA PRO A 123 7.48 -2.37 8.01
C PRO A 123 8.55 -3.33 8.55
N LEU A 124 8.38 -4.62 8.28
CA LEU A 124 9.39 -5.64 8.55
C LEU A 124 10.72 -5.32 7.84
N ARG A 125 10.63 -4.63 6.68
CA ARG A 125 11.76 -4.22 5.85
C ARG A 125 11.40 -3.00 4.98
N ARG A 126 12.37 -2.08 4.80
CA ARG A 126 12.37 -0.95 3.84
C ARG A 126 13.63 -1.03 2.99
#